data_AF-A0A183BJB6-F1
#
_entry.id   AF-A0A183BJB6-F1
#
_cell.length_a   1.000
_cell.length_b   1.000
_cell.length_c   1.000
_cell.angle_alpha   90.00
_cell.angle_beta   90.00
_cell.angle_gamma   90.00
#
_symmetry.space_group_name_H-M   'P 1'
#
loop_
_entity.id
_entity.type
_entity.pdbx_description
1 polymer ?
#
loop_
_entity_poly.entity_id
_entity_poly.type
_entity_poly.pdbx_seq_one_letter_code
_entity_poly.pdbx_strand_id
1 'polypeptide(L)'
;MVAHPRGDGRPKMLYCGHYSGEMEGFKRSFRDASEPVNFIIIIWNDEDFVPFKLTNNWTGERLTFRHFNEDKWLLLRCPIGREEDKWAKWENETIELDWDNQWNWISIDFKDSDIGGGMVEANEGPSEEPTD
;
A
#
# COMPACT_ATOMS: atom_id res chain seq x y z
N MET A 1 6.65 -7.53 0.99
CA MET A 1 7.33 -6.45 1.73
C MET A 1 6.96 -6.59 3.21
N VAL A 2 7.88 -7.01 4.09
CA VAL A 2 7.63 -7.17 5.53
C VAL A 2 7.90 -5.84 6.23
N ALA A 3 6.87 -5.18 6.75
CA ALA A 3 7.01 -3.91 7.46
C ALA A 3 7.02 -4.12 8.97
N HIS A 4 8.22 -4.16 9.56
CA HIS A 4 8.39 -4.16 11.02
C HIS A 4 7.82 -2.86 11.66
N PRO A 5 7.10 -2.92 12.79
CA PRO A 5 6.66 -1.72 13.51
C PRO A 5 7.85 -0.79 13.80
N ARG A 6 7.66 0.53 13.68
CA ARG A 6 8.67 1.47 14.18
C ARG A 6 8.76 1.33 15.71
N GLY A 7 9.96 1.49 16.28
CA GLY A 7 10.18 1.40 17.73
C GLY A 7 9.36 2.40 18.57
N ASP A 8 8.77 3.40 17.94
CA ASP A 8 7.89 4.42 18.54
C ASP A 8 6.38 4.14 18.36
N GLY A 9 6.01 2.99 17.75
CA GLY A 9 4.62 2.61 17.49
C GLY A 9 3.93 3.45 16.40
N ARG A 10 4.66 4.32 15.69
CA ARG A 10 4.11 5.14 14.60
C ARG A 10 4.06 4.34 13.28
N PRO A 11 3.16 4.72 12.35
CA PRO A 11 3.18 4.16 11.00
C PRO A 11 4.50 4.48 10.30
N LYS A 12 4.95 3.58 9.41
CA LYS A 12 6.01 3.94 8.46
C LYS A 12 5.46 4.93 7.43
N MET A 13 6.24 5.95 7.13
CA MET A 13 5.90 6.93 6.10
C MET A 13 6.75 6.66 4.87
N LEU A 14 6.09 6.48 3.73
CA LEU A 14 6.74 6.24 2.44
C LEU A 14 6.25 7.30 1.46
N TYR A 15 7.14 7.76 0.59
CA TYR A 15 6.79 8.70 -0.47
C TYR A 15 7.11 8.06 -1.82
N CYS A 16 6.14 8.14 -2.71
CA CYS A 16 6.22 7.61 -4.06
C CYS A 16 6.06 8.76 -5.05
N GLY A 17 7.15 9.09 -5.74
CA GLY A 17 7.18 10.21 -6.69
C GLY A 17 6.53 9.89 -8.04
N HIS A 18 6.34 8.61 -8.34
CA HIS A 18 5.70 8.16 -9.57
C HIS A 18 5.09 6.77 -9.35
N TYR A 19 3.78 6.65 -9.55
CA TYR A 19 3.05 5.39 -9.41
C TYR A 19 2.34 5.07 -10.71
N SER A 20 2.79 4.04 -11.41
CA SER A 20 2.18 3.59 -12.67
C SER A 20 1.65 2.16 -12.62
N GLY A 21 1.55 1.56 -11.42
CA GLY A 21 1.16 0.17 -11.27
C GLY A 21 -0.32 -0.09 -11.05
N GLU A 22 -0.76 -1.30 -11.37
CA GLU A 22 -2.14 -1.74 -11.15
C GLU A 22 -2.54 -1.78 -9.67
N MET A 23 -3.49 -0.91 -9.30
CA MET A 23 -4.04 -0.84 -7.94
C MET A 23 -4.70 -2.16 -7.48
N GLU A 24 -5.18 -2.99 -8.42
CA GLU A 24 -5.80 -4.29 -8.11
C GLU A 24 -4.81 -5.28 -7.49
N GLY A 25 -3.54 -5.28 -7.93
CA GLY A 25 -2.50 -6.11 -7.33
C GLY A 25 -2.24 -5.73 -5.87
N PHE A 26 -2.32 -4.44 -5.56
CA PHE A 26 -2.20 -3.94 -4.18
C PHE A 26 -3.40 -4.34 -3.32
N LYS A 27 -4.62 -4.20 -3.85
CA LYS A 27 -5.85 -4.65 -3.18
C LYS A 27 -5.83 -6.15 -2.88
N ARG A 28 -5.39 -6.97 -3.84
CA ARG A 28 -5.24 -8.43 -3.66
C ARG A 28 -4.22 -8.73 -2.56
N SER A 29 -3.02 -8.14 -2.65
CA SER A 29 -1.95 -8.32 -1.65
C SER A 29 -2.38 -7.95 -0.24
N PHE A 30 -3.23 -6.91 -0.08
CA PHE A 30 -3.78 -6.54 1.23
C PHE A 30 -4.77 -7.58 1.78
N ARG A 31 -5.61 -8.17 0.92
CA ARG A 31 -6.58 -9.20 1.32
C ARG A 31 -5.89 -10.50 1.73
N ASP A 32 -4.83 -10.87 1.02
CA ASP A 32 -4.10 -12.12 1.25
C ASP A 32 -3.06 -12.00 2.37
N ALA A 33 -2.86 -10.80 2.93
CA ALA A 33 -1.91 -10.58 4.01
C ALA A 33 -2.32 -11.36 5.28
N SER A 34 -1.34 -12.06 5.87
CA SER A 34 -1.50 -12.81 7.12
C SER A 34 -0.96 -12.06 8.35
N GLU A 35 -0.15 -11.02 8.14
CA GLU A 35 0.48 -10.23 9.19
C GLU A 35 0.00 -8.78 9.16
N PRO A 36 -0.32 -8.18 10.32
CA PRO A 36 -0.67 -6.77 10.40
C PRO A 36 0.56 -5.88 10.22
N VAL A 37 0.40 -4.80 9.44
CA VAL A 37 1.41 -3.76 9.23
C VAL A 37 0.75 -2.38 9.10
N ASN A 38 1.41 -1.35 9.65
CA ASN A 38 0.91 0.02 9.61
C ASN A 38 1.82 0.96 8.80
N PHE A 39 1.26 1.57 7.76
CA PHE A 39 1.98 2.54 6.95
C PHE A 39 1.06 3.60 6.35
N ILE A 40 1.69 4.71 5.97
CA ILE A 40 1.11 5.79 5.19
C ILE A 40 2.03 5.97 3.99
N ILE A 41 1.49 5.78 2.79
CA ILE A 41 2.18 6.08 1.53
C ILE A 41 1.54 7.30 0.91
N ILE A 42 2.38 8.21 0.44
CA ILE A 42 1.97 9.36 -0.35
C ILE A 42 2.40 9.10 -1.77
N ILE A 43 1.47 9.21 -2.70
CA ILE A 43 1.71 9.02 -4.12
C ILE A 43 1.54 10.38 -4.79
N TRP A 44 2.58 10.85 -5.46
CA TRP A 44 2.48 12.00 -6.35
C TRP A 44 2.13 11.50 -7.75
N ASN A 45 0.94 11.85 -8.23
CA ASN A 45 0.46 11.51 -9.55
C ASN A 45 -0.69 12.47 -9.93
N ASP A 46 -0.62 12.99 -11.16
CA ASP A 46 -1.60 13.88 -11.79
C ASP A 46 -2.82 13.12 -12.37
N GLU A 47 -2.78 11.79 -12.39
CA GLU A 47 -3.89 10.94 -12.82
C GLU A 47 -5.01 10.86 -11.75
N ASP A 48 -6.24 10.91 -12.25
CA ASP A 48 -7.45 10.70 -11.46
C ASP A 48 -7.64 9.21 -11.16
N PHE A 49 -7.22 8.77 -9.98
CA PHE A 49 -7.54 7.44 -9.49
C PHE A 49 -8.95 7.36 -8.88
N VAL A 50 -9.44 6.13 -8.68
CA VAL A 50 -10.68 5.88 -7.95
C VAL A 50 -10.36 5.61 -6.47
N PRO A 51 -10.84 6.45 -5.52
CA PRO A 51 -10.71 6.18 -4.09
C PRO A 51 -11.35 4.86 -3.69
N PHE A 52 -10.79 4.18 -2.70
CA PHE A 52 -11.38 2.96 -2.17
C PHE A 52 -11.07 2.74 -0.70
N LYS A 53 -11.88 1.89 -0.06
CA LYS A 53 -11.66 1.41 1.30
C LYS A 53 -11.87 -0.10 1.33
N LEU A 54 -10.91 -0.81 1.89
CA LEU A 54 -10.95 -2.26 2.09
C LEU A 54 -10.74 -2.57 3.57
N THR A 55 -11.33 -3.67 4.00
CA THR A 55 -11.18 -4.21 5.35
C THR A 55 -10.65 -5.63 5.24
N ASN A 56 -9.61 -5.94 6.00
CA ASN A 56 -9.13 -7.30 6.20
C ASN A 56 -9.47 -7.71 7.64
N ASN A 57 -10.53 -8.52 7.80
CA ASN A 57 -10.98 -9.00 9.10
C ASN A 57 -10.03 -10.03 9.72
N TRP A 58 -9.17 -10.67 8.92
CA TRP A 58 -8.18 -11.63 9.40
C TRP A 58 -7.05 -10.93 10.15
N THR A 59 -6.49 -9.87 9.57
CA THR A 59 -5.44 -9.06 10.23
C THR A 59 -6.01 -7.99 11.16
N GLY A 60 -7.31 -7.71 11.08
CA GLY A 60 -7.95 -6.65 11.87
C GLY A 60 -7.58 -5.26 11.37
N GLU A 61 -7.37 -5.10 10.06
CA GLU A 61 -6.88 -3.87 9.45
C GLU A 61 -7.83 -3.30 8.40
N ARG A 62 -7.65 -2.03 8.09
CA ARG A 62 -8.25 -1.36 6.94
C ARG A 62 -7.16 -0.78 6.05
N LEU A 63 -7.46 -0.76 4.77
CA LEU A 63 -6.71 -0.06 3.77
C LEU A 63 -7.60 1.01 3.14
N THR A 64 -7.14 2.25 3.14
CA THR A 64 -7.85 3.39 2.54
C THR A 64 -6.96 4.04 1.50
N PHE A 65 -7.51 4.28 0.32
CA PHE A 65 -6.89 5.07 -0.72
C PHE A 65 -7.79 6.25 -1.06
N ARG A 66 -7.27 7.47 -0.97
CA ARG A 66 -8.05 8.69 -1.20
C ARG A 66 -7.18 9.81 -1.76
N HIS A 67 -7.81 10.68 -2.55
CA HIS A 67 -7.21 11.94 -2.95
C HIS A 67 -7.00 12.82 -1.72
N PHE A 68 -5.87 13.53 -1.69
CA PHE A 68 -5.48 14.36 -0.56
C PHE A 68 -5.41 15.84 -0.95
N ASN A 69 -4.65 16.18 -1.99
CA ASN A 69 -4.63 17.51 -2.61
C ASN A 69 -4.17 17.40 -4.07
N GLU A 70 -4.23 18.50 -4.84
CA GLU A 70 -3.77 18.65 -6.24
C GLU A 70 -3.41 17.32 -6.92
N ASP A 71 -2.14 16.92 -6.80
CA ASP A 71 -1.59 15.71 -7.41
C ASP A 71 -1.19 14.64 -6.37
N LYS A 72 -1.60 14.76 -5.10
CA LYS A 72 -1.21 13.81 -4.05
C LYS A 72 -2.37 12.92 -3.63
N TRP A 73 -2.07 11.63 -3.61
CA TRP A 73 -2.93 10.56 -3.13
C TRP A 73 -2.34 9.93 -1.88
N LEU A 74 -3.22 9.56 -0.93
CA LEU A 74 -2.82 8.88 0.30
C LEU A 74 -3.31 7.44 0.30
N LEU A 75 -2.39 6.52 0.58
CA LEU A 75 -2.64 5.10 0.79
C LEU A 75 -2.29 4.73 2.24
N LEU A 76 -3.31 4.47 3.05
CA LEU A 76 -3.17 4.24 4.48
C LEU A 76 -3.57 2.81 4.82
N ARG A 77 -2.64 2.04 5.40
CA ARG A 77 -2.93 0.74 6.03
C ARG A 77 -2.81 0.87 7.54
N CYS A 78 -3.84 0.48 8.27
CA CYS A 78 -3.90 0.69 9.71
C CYS A 78 -4.83 -0.31 10.42
N PRO A 79 -4.67 -0.50 11.74
CA PRO A 79 -5.60 -1.29 12.54
C PRO A 79 -7.03 -0.70 12.51
N ILE A 80 -8.04 -1.57 12.57
CA ILE A 80 -9.45 -1.17 12.65
C ILE A 80 -9.72 -0.48 14.00
N GLY A 81 -9.26 -1.06 15.11
CA GLY A 81 -9.43 -0.54 16.48
C GLY A 81 -8.49 0.61 16.87
N ARG A 82 -8.07 1.43 15.91
CA ARG A 82 -7.13 2.54 16.17
C ARG A 82 -7.83 3.74 16.82
N GLU A 83 -7.07 4.51 17.59
CA GLU A 83 -7.52 5.80 18.14
C GLU A 83 -7.57 6.85 17.02
N GLU A 84 -8.76 7.16 16.51
CA GLU A 84 -8.93 8.04 15.34
C GLU A 84 -8.37 9.45 15.55
N ASP A 85 -8.48 10.02 16.76
CA ASP A 85 -7.96 11.37 17.05
C ASP A 85 -6.44 11.42 16.91
N LYS A 86 -5.76 10.37 17.38
CA LYS A 86 -4.30 10.24 17.24
C LYS A 86 -3.90 10.07 15.77
N TRP A 87 -4.69 9.34 15.00
CA TRP A 87 -4.45 9.15 13.57
C TRP A 87 -4.74 10.40 12.75
N ALA A 88 -5.81 11.13 13.05
CA ALA A 88 -6.10 12.42 12.43
C ALA A 88 -4.97 13.41 12.69
N LYS A 89 -4.39 13.41 13.89
CA LYS A 89 -3.20 14.21 14.19
C LYS A 89 -2.00 13.80 13.36
N TRP A 90 -1.72 12.50 13.22
CA TRP A 90 -0.62 12.01 12.38
C TRP A 90 -0.83 12.29 10.89
N GLU A 91 -2.07 12.19 10.41
CA GLU A 91 -2.45 12.57 9.06
C GLU A 91 -2.21 14.08 8.87
N ASN A 92 -2.68 14.94 9.76
CA ASN A 92 -2.42 16.39 9.69
C ASN A 92 -0.94 16.75 9.79
N GLU A 93 -0.19 16.12 10.70
CA GLU A 93 1.26 16.28 10.76
C GLU A 93 1.89 15.88 9.41
N THR A 94 1.44 14.79 8.79
CA THR A 94 1.91 14.36 7.46
C THR A 94 1.62 15.40 6.37
N ILE A 95 0.51 16.13 6.50
CA ILE A 95 0.03 17.13 5.55
C ILE A 95 0.79 18.45 5.67
N GLU A 96 1.06 18.87 6.92
CA GLU A 96 1.74 20.13 7.26
C GLU A 96 3.27 20.02 7.21
N LEU A 97 3.83 18.84 6.99
CA LEU A 97 5.27 18.66 6.88
C LEU A 97 5.81 19.50 5.73
N ASP A 98 6.63 20.49 6.08
CA ASP A 98 7.57 21.14 5.18
C ASP A 98 8.59 20.06 4.77
N TRP A 99 8.39 19.53 3.55
CA TRP A 99 9.04 18.33 3.00
C TRP A 99 10.57 18.40 2.94
N ASP A 100 11.12 19.58 3.24
CA ASP A 100 12.55 19.88 3.32
C ASP A 100 13.20 19.43 4.66
N ASN A 101 12.43 19.21 5.74
CA ASN A 101 12.99 18.91 7.06
C ASN A 101 12.72 17.47 7.57
N GLN A 102 13.67 16.59 7.24
CA GLN A 102 14.18 15.44 8.01
C GLN A 102 13.19 14.63 8.90
N TRP A 103 12.15 14.07 8.29
CA TRP A 103 11.58 12.80 8.78
C TRP A 103 11.98 11.65 7.84
N ASN A 104 12.18 10.44 8.38
CA ASN A 104 12.55 9.21 7.67
C ASN A 104 11.50 8.81 6.61
N TRP A 105 11.43 9.51 5.49
CA TRP A 105 10.71 9.08 4.31
C TRP A 105 11.66 8.30 3.40
N ILE A 106 11.15 7.21 2.83
CA ILE A 106 11.86 6.44 1.83
C ILE A 106 11.20 6.78 0.49
N SER A 107 12.00 7.30 -0.44
CA SER A 107 11.57 7.47 -1.83
C SER A 107 11.50 6.10 -2.49
N ILE A 108 10.33 5.74 -3.02
CA ILE A 108 10.13 4.53 -3.80
C ILE A 108 9.48 4.90 -5.13
N ASP A 109 9.94 4.29 -6.20
CA ASP A 109 9.31 4.39 -7.52
C ASP A 109 8.52 3.09 -7.72
N PHE A 110 7.21 3.18 -8.00
CA PHE A 110 6.37 2.02 -8.23
C PHE A 110 6.06 1.91 -9.72
N LYS A 111 6.70 0.96 -10.39
CA LYS A 111 6.35 0.56 -11.75
C LYS A 111 5.34 -0.56 -11.73
N ASP A 112 4.62 -0.71 -12.83
CA ASP A 112 3.65 -1.80 -13.00
C ASP A 112 4.23 -3.19 -12.73
N SER A 113 5.49 -3.43 -13.12
CA SER A 113 6.22 -4.66 -12.83
C SER A 113 6.43 -4.94 -11.32
N ASP A 114 6.34 -3.93 -10.48
CA ASP A 114 6.62 -4.03 -9.03
C ASP A 114 5.38 -4.44 -8.23
N ILE A 115 4.19 -4.45 -8.86
CA ILE A 115 2.91 -4.75 -8.21
C ILE A 115 2.28 -5.98 -8.85
N GLY A 116 2.50 -7.15 -8.24
CA GLY A 116 1.73 -8.36 -8.58
C GLY A 116 2.33 -9.29 -9.64
N GLY A 117 3.64 -9.25 -9.90
CA GLY A 117 4.34 -10.21 -10.78
C GLY A 117 4.50 -11.61 -10.18
N GLY A 118 3.41 -12.30 -9.83
CA GLY A 118 3.48 -13.53 -9.05
C GLY A 118 2.47 -14.61 -9.40
N MET A 119 2.02 -14.72 -10.65
CA MET A 119 1.40 -15.95 -11.18
C MET A 119 1.65 -16.05 -12.69
N VAL A 120 2.83 -16.54 -13.08
CA VAL A 120 2.95 -17.25 -14.36
C VAL A 120 2.45 -18.67 -14.11
N GLU A 121 1.19 -18.92 -14.43
CA GLU A 121 0.68 -20.29 -14.57
C GLU A 121 1.33 -20.89 -15.81
N ALA A 122 2.44 -21.61 -15.61
CA ALA A 122 3.01 -22.47 -16.62
C ALA A 122 2.07 -23.67 -16.80
N ASN A 123 1.07 -23.51 -17.66
CA ASN A 123 0.37 -24.65 -18.23
C ASN A 123 1.30 -25.32 -19.24
N GLU A 124 2.19 -26.20 -18.76
CA GLU A 124 2.76 -27.27 -19.58
C GLU A 124 1.62 -28.23 -19.94
N GLY A 125 1.06 -28.08 -21.15
CA GLY A 125 0.33 -29.17 -21.79
C GLY A 125 1.28 -30.04 -22.63
N PRO A 126 0.80 -31.15 -23.21
CA PRO A 126 0.18 -32.32 -22.60
C PRO A 126 1.16 -33.52 -22.63
N SER A 127 1.16 -34.38 -21.61
CA SER A 127 1.83 -35.69 -21.69
C SER A 127 0.82 -36.73 -22.18
N GLU A 128 0.75 -36.96 -23.49
CA GLU A 128 0.22 -38.21 -24.01
C GLU A 128 1.34 -39.24 -23.98
N GLU A 129 1.18 -40.30 -23.18
CA GLU A 129 2.00 -41.51 -23.27
C GLU A 129 1.21 -42.61 -24.00
N PRO A 130 1.85 -43.38 -24.90
CA PRO A 130 1.17 -44.33 -25.76
C PRO A 130 0.92 -45.64 -25.03
N THR A 131 -0.29 -46.18 -25.13
CA THR A 131 -0.59 -47.57 -24.80
C THR A 131 -0.89 -48.35 -26.08
N ASP A 132 0.10 -49.11 -26.57
CA ASP A 132 -0.04 -50.53 -26.94
C ASP A 132 1.34 -51.21 -26.95
#